data_AF-A0A973YZ75-F1
#
_entry.id   AF-A0A973YZ75-F1
#
_cell.length_a   1.000
_cell.length_b   1.000
_cell.length_c   1.000
_cell.angle_alpha   90.00
_cell.angle_beta   90.00
_cell.angle_gamma   90.00
#
_symmetry.space_group_name_H-M   'P 1'
#
loop_
_entity.id
_entity.type
_entity.pdbx_description
1 polymer ?
#
loop_
_entity_poly.entity_id
_entity_poly.type
_entity_poly.pdbx_seq_one_letter_code
_entity_poly.pdbx_strand_id
1 'polypeptide(L)' 'MTEWEAAHWKSLPAAQQPSWPDRRARAFRARLARSEGLVTAAEVAALREELAEVAAGRRLVLQAGDCAEPFAE' A
#
# COMPACT_ATOMS: atom_id res chain seq x y z
N MET A 1 -0.45 -18.49 -9.25
CA MET A 1 -0.61 -17.13 -9.84
C MET A 1 0.06 -17.18 -11.19
N THR A 2 -0.67 -16.92 -12.27
CA THR A 2 -0.01 -16.73 -13.57
C THR A 2 0.93 -15.53 -13.47
N GLU A 3 2.12 -15.67 -14.04
CA GLU A 3 3.18 -14.68 -14.15
C GLU A 3 2.74 -13.38 -14.89
N TRP A 4 1.52 -13.38 -15.44
CA TRP A 4 0.96 -12.40 -16.37
C TRP A 4 0.52 -11.05 -15.75
N GLU A 5 0.28 -10.90 -14.44
CA GLU A 5 -0.46 -9.72 -13.94
C GLU A 5 0.27 -8.84 -12.91
N ALA A 6 1.37 -9.31 -12.30
CA ALA A 6 2.00 -8.62 -11.16
C ALA A 6 2.60 -7.23 -11.51
N ALA A 7 2.82 -6.95 -12.80
CA ALA A 7 3.33 -5.68 -13.28
C ALA A 7 2.40 -4.96 -14.26
N HIS A 8 1.21 -5.51 -14.58
CA HIS A 8 0.30 -4.87 -15.54
C HIS A 8 -0.13 -3.47 -15.08
N TRP A 9 -0.28 -3.27 -13.78
CA TRP A 9 -0.57 -1.97 -13.20
C TRP A 9 0.46 -0.88 -13.55
N LYS A 10 1.72 -1.26 -13.84
CA LYS A 10 2.77 -0.31 -14.23
C LYS A 10 2.56 0.29 -15.62
N SER A 11 1.78 -0.35 -16.48
CA SER A 11 1.43 0.19 -17.80
C SER A 11 0.18 1.06 -17.79
N LEU A 12 -0.56 1.11 -16.67
CA LEU A 12 -1.75 1.93 -16.56
C LEU A 12 -1.37 3.41 -16.30
N PRO A 13 -2.17 4.38 -16.78
CA PRO A 13 -1.96 5.79 -16.44
C PRO A 13 -1.99 6.03 -14.92
N ALA A 14 -0.95 6.66 -14.38
CA ALA A 14 -0.85 7.03 -12.98
C ALA A 14 -0.83 8.56 -12.84
N ALA A 15 -1.94 9.13 -12.35
CA ALA A 15 -2.03 10.56 -12.06
C ALA A 15 -1.21 10.94 -10.81
N GLN A 16 -0.95 12.25 -10.63
CA GLN A 16 -0.34 12.84 -9.41
C GLN A 16 1.04 12.25 -9.03
N GLN A 17 1.78 11.70 -9.99
CA GLN A 17 3.14 11.20 -9.73
C GLN A 17 4.15 12.35 -9.65
N PRO A 18 5.11 12.30 -8.71
CA PRO A 18 6.17 13.29 -8.66
C PRO A 18 7.12 13.13 -9.86
N SER A 19 7.60 14.26 -10.41
CA SER A 19 8.52 14.30 -11.55
C SER A 19 9.98 14.03 -11.16
N TRP A 20 10.24 12.94 -10.44
CA TRP A 20 11.58 12.59 -9.97
C TRP A 20 12.44 11.97 -11.08
N PRO A 21 13.77 12.16 -11.03
CA PRO A 21 14.69 11.44 -11.91
C PRO A 21 14.58 9.92 -11.69
N ASP A 22 14.25 9.20 -12.75
CA ASP A 22 13.98 7.76 -12.73
C ASP A 22 15.16 6.92 -12.17
N ARG A 23 16.41 7.35 -12.41
CA ARG A 23 17.61 6.73 -11.78
C ARG A 23 17.56 6.78 -10.25
N ARG A 24 17.16 7.92 -9.66
CA ARG A 24 17.04 8.07 -8.21
C ARG A 24 15.86 7.25 -7.69
N ALA A 25 14.71 7.31 -8.36
CA ALA A 25 13.52 6.56 -7.99
C ALA A 25 13.79 5.04 -7.96
N ARG A 26 14.51 4.49 -8.95
CA ARG A 26 14.95 3.08 -8.95
C ARG A 26 15.83 2.74 -7.75
N ALA A 27 16.82 3.58 -7.43
CA ALA A 27 17.72 3.33 -6.31
C ALA A 27 16.96 3.30 -4.97
N PHE A 28 16.01 4.22 -4.76
CA PHE A 28 15.16 4.23 -3.57
C PHE A 28 14.22 3.03 -3.51
N ARG A 29 13.56 2.65 -4.62
CA ARG A 29 12.73 1.43 -4.68
C ARG A 29 13.53 0.18 -4.31
N ALA A 30 14.75 0.05 -4.82
CA ALA A 30 15.62 -1.07 -4.49
C ALA A 30 16.00 -1.10 -3.00
N ARG A 31 16.21 0.07 -2.38
CA ARG A 31 16.47 0.16 -0.93
C ARG A 31 15.24 -0.26 -0.11
N LEU A 32 14.06 0.29 -0.43
CA LEU A 32 12.81 -0.02 0.29
C LEU A 32 12.42 -1.50 0.19
N ALA A 33 12.66 -2.13 -0.96
CA ALA A 33 12.39 -3.56 -1.15
C ALA A 33 13.21 -4.50 -0.22
N ARG A 34 14.27 -3.99 0.40
CA ARG A 34 15.09 -4.72 1.39
C ARG A 34 14.79 -4.32 2.84
N SER A 35 13.93 -3.33 3.05
CA SER A 35 13.52 -2.92 4.39
C SER A 35 12.53 -3.93 4.96
N GLU A 36 12.46 -3.99 6.29
CA GLU A 36 11.46 -4.80 6.97
C GLU A 36 10.05 -4.30 6.64
N GLY A 37 9.10 -5.23 6.56
CA GLY A 37 7.70 -4.88 6.39
C GLY A 37 7.15 -4.19 7.64
N LEU A 38 6.28 -3.19 7.45
CA LEU A 38 5.62 -2.51 8.56
C LEU A 38 4.52 -3.37 9.21
N VAL A 39 4.00 -4.35 8.47
CA VAL A 39 2.96 -5.29 8.90
C VAL A 39 3.24 -6.68 8.33
N THR A 40 2.63 -7.69 8.94
CA THR A 40 2.72 -9.09 8.56
C THR A 40 1.53 -9.53 7.70
N ALA A 41 1.69 -10.64 6.97
CA ALA A 41 0.60 -11.22 6.20
C ALA A 41 -0.57 -11.69 7.09
N ALA A 42 -0.29 -12.11 8.32
CA ALA A 42 -1.30 -12.56 9.28
C ALA A 42 -2.17 -11.38 9.77
N GLU A 43 -1.58 -10.22 10.06
CA GLU A 43 -2.33 -9.01 10.44
C GLU A 43 -3.25 -8.53 9.31
N VAL A 44 -2.77 -8.58 8.06
CA VAL A 44 -3.58 -8.24 6.88
C VAL A 44 -4.74 -9.22 6.70
N ALA A 45 -4.50 -10.52 6.89
CA ALA A 45 -5.53 -11.54 6.82
C ALA A 45 -6.61 -11.33 7.90
N ALA A 46 -6.20 -11.05 9.13
CA ALA A 46 -7.12 -10.75 10.24
C ALA A 46 -7.95 -9.50 9.95
N LEU A 47 -7.35 -8.40 9.51
CA LEU A 47 -8.10 -7.18 9.15
C LEU A 47 -9.10 -7.45 8.01
N ARG A 48 -8.74 -8.29 7.03
CA ARG A 48 -9.64 -8.65 5.93
C ARG A 48 -10.87 -9.42 6.42
N GLU A 49 -10.72 -10.33 7.39
CA GLU A 49 -11.85 -11.03 8.01
C GLU A 49 -12.77 -10.02 8.71
N GLU A 50 -12.21 -9.05 9.43
CA GLU A 50 -13.00 -8.03 10.12
C GLU A 50 -13.73 -7.09 9.17
N LEU A 51 -13.10 -6.72 8.04
CA LEU A 51 -13.77 -5.94 7.00
C LEU A 51 -14.86 -6.75 6.28
N ALA A 52 -14.77 -8.08 6.22
CA ALA A 52 -15.85 -8.91 5.68
C ALA A 52 -17.10 -8.87 6.57
N GLU A 53 -16.92 -8.84 7.90
CA GLU A 53 -18.02 -8.63 8.86
C GLU A 53 -18.67 -7.25 8.67
N VAL A 54 -17.87 -6.21 8.40
CA VAL A 54 -18.38 -4.86 8.08
C VAL A 54 -19.20 -4.88 6.80
N ALA A 55 -18.69 -5.49 5.73
CA ALA A 55 -19.39 -5.60 4.45
C ALA A 55 -20.73 -6.37 4.57
N ALA A 56 -20.80 -7.31 5.51
CA ALA A 56 -22.01 -8.06 5.79
C ALA A 56 -22.97 -7.36 6.79
N GLY A 57 -22.69 -6.11 7.17
CA GLY A 57 -23.52 -5.33 8.09
C GLY A 57 -23.48 -5.78 9.55
N ARG A 58 -22.48 -6.59 9.93
CA ARG A 58 -22.32 -7.12 11.30
C ARG A 58 -21.38 -6.29 12.16
N ARG A 59 -20.60 -5.38 11.56
CA ARG A 59 -19.68 -4.46 12.23
C ARG A 59 -19.68 -3.10 11.53
N LEU A 60 -19.07 -2.12 12.18
CA LEU A 60 -18.78 -0.81 11.62
C LEU A 60 -17.26 -0.60 11.58
N VAL A 61 -16.77 0.10 10.56
CA VAL A 61 -15.38 0.55 10.48
C VAL A 61 -15.31 2.05 10.75
N LEU A 62 -14.39 2.45 11.61
CA LEU A 62 -13.99 3.85 11.78
C LEU A 62 -12.53 3.98 11.32
N GLN A 63 -12.30 4.81 10.31
CA GLN A 63 -10.98 5.15 9.83
C GLN A 63 -10.74 6.64 10.05
N ALA A 64 -9.74 6.98 10.86
CA ALA A 64 -9.41 8.35 11.23
C ALA A 64 -7.88 8.48 11.38
N GLY A 65 -7.37 9.69 11.20
CA GLY A 65 -5.95 10.00 11.27
C GLY A 65 -5.65 11.39 10.70
N ASP A 66 -4.37 11.71 10.60
CA ASP A 66 -3.92 13.00 10.07
C ASP A 66 -4.23 13.16 8.59
N CYS A 67 -4.48 14.41 8.17
CA CYS A 67 -4.66 14.73 6.75
C CYS A 67 -3.34 14.56 5.97
N ALA A 68 -2.22 14.90 6.60
CA ALA A 68 -0.87 14.73 6.07
C ALA A 68 0.11 14.65 7.24
N GLU A 69 0.71 13.49 7.45
CA GLU A 69 1.69 13.26 8.51
C GLU A 69 3.00 14.01 8.20
N PRO A 70 3.50 14.90 9.08
CA PRO A 70 4.78 15.57 8.88
C PRO A 70 5.96 14.65 9.22
N PHE A 71 7.15 14.93 8.68
CA PHE A 71 8.38 14.22 9.10
C PHE A 71 8.82 14.57 10.52
N ALA A 72 8.47 15.76 10.99
CA ALA A 72 8.84 16.27 12.30
C ALA A 72 7.57 16.79 12.99
N GLU A 73 7.30 16.20 14.15
CA GLU A 73 6.51 16.73 15.26
C GLU A 73 7.35 16.63 16.54
#